data_AF-A0A6A4ZAC4-F1
#
_entry.id   AF-A0A6A4ZAC4-F1
#
_cell.length_a   1.000
_cell.length_b   1.000
_cell.length_c   1.000
_cell.angle_alpha   90.00
_cell.angle_beta   90.00
_cell.angle_gamma   90.00
#
_symmetry.space_group_name_H-M   'P 1'
#
loop_
_entity.id
_entity.type
_entity.pdbx_description
1 polymer ?
#
loop_
_entity_poly.entity_id
_entity_poly.type
_entity_poly.pdbx_seq_one_letter_code
_entity_poly.pdbx_strand_id
1 'polypeptide(L)'
;MVLAGEATWLLYVSQDFLTIALNRFTKVYGPISCLAAWVALVALELASPVLPIATLDRHCTAHDMDNSVQCVSGVLQIGNLARFVEIFAVMGAAMLAALVLGHVGVLMCFRRRDDEIPTRHLLGVADLYVASEAGQAERWTLDKVSCLMAGLVSLAWGRHSFTFDIKLWVLREDNDSATTTTKVFVHHARRRSSLQAQDTLASATAPTNGSGASSKQTTSILPLWLHHALQIAASLWRMFMKIRKRVMPAFGVMHAVGSIVGSVSYLQVSQVNLANDLFWANFNTTGTHAFIATWLNKQLLLGIHDGTTTKLTTTSINVDGPFAVSPAILTPAANYGAMLQFSELNGVDETIRGLRLSDGCTAPWIFTQYCYVDFQQQWQLANSAARQRRCQAMTANGAVFLESILRNIPFSDFYSCWGPAYESAIAHDLRQST
;
A
#
# COMPACT_ATOMS: atom_id res chain seq x y z
N MET A 1 -9.44 -4.04 -9.11
CA MET A 1 -10.00 -2.82 -9.73
C MET A 1 -9.97 -1.61 -8.80
N VAL A 2 -10.52 -1.70 -7.58
CA VAL A 2 -10.44 -0.59 -6.60
C VAL A 2 -8.99 -0.24 -6.26
N LEU A 3 -8.16 -1.24 -5.94
CA LEU A 3 -6.72 -1.07 -5.67
C LEU A 3 -5.97 -0.38 -6.83
N ALA A 4 -6.32 -0.72 -8.08
CA ALA A 4 -5.74 -0.06 -9.25
C ALA A 4 -6.16 1.42 -9.33
N GLY A 5 -7.38 1.76 -8.92
CA GLY A 5 -7.85 3.14 -8.78
C GLY A 5 -7.07 3.92 -7.70
N GLU A 6 -6.91 3.33 -6.53
CA GLU A 6 -6.11 3.94 -5.44
C GLU A 6 -4.66 4.17 -5.87
N ALA A 7 -4.06 3.22 -6.58
CA ALA A 7 -2.70 3.33 -7.07
C ALA A 7 -2.52 4.52 -8.04
N THR A 8 -3.53 4.87 -8.85
CA THR A 8 -3.47 6.05 -9.74
C THR A 8 -3.39 7.39 -9.00
N TRP A 9 -3.57 7.42 -7.68
CA TRP A 9 -3.36 8.62 -6.87
C TRP A 9 -1.97 9.24 -7.07
N LEU A 10 -0.94 8.41 -7.27
CA LEU A 10 0.43 8.86 -7.57
C LEU A 10 0.50 9.69 -8.86
N LEU A 11 -0.34 9.38 -9.85
CA LEU A 11 -0.44 10.15 -11.08
C LEU A 11 -1.11 11.49 -10.86
N TYR A 12 -2.14 11.58 -10.00
CA TYR A 12 -2.76 12.86 -9.65
C TYR A 12 -1.74 13.79 -8.98
N VAL A 13 -0.95 13.27 -8.04
CA VAL A 13 0.13 14.05 -7.40
C VAL A 13 1.17 14.49 -8.42
N SER A 14 1.60 13.59 -9.32
CA SER A 14 2.57 13.91 -10.36
C SER A 14 2.03 14.98 -11.32
N GLN A 15 0.74 14.89 -11.68
CA GLN A 15 0.06 15.89 -12.50
C GLN A 15 0.04 17.25 -11.81
N ASP A 16 -0.26 17.31 -10.51
CA ASP A 16 -0.26 18.57 -9.76
C ASP A 16 1.09 19.30 -9.87
N PHE A 17 2.21 18.59 -9.76
CA PHE A 17 3.53 19.19 -9.96
C PHE A 17 3.79 19.56 -11.42
N LEU A 18 3.45 18.67 -12.36
CA LEU A 18 3.65 18.91 -13.79
C LEU A 18 2.78 20.06 -14.32
N THR A 19 1.65 20.36 -13.68
CA THR A 19 0.79 21.49 -14.07
C THR A 19 1.52 22.82 -14.01
N ILE A 20 2.51 22.98 -13.13
CA ILE A 20 3.31 24.21 -13.01
C ILE A 20 4.16 24.42 -14.28
N ALA A 21 4.69 23.34 -14.86
CA ALA A 21 5.54 23.40 -16.03
C ALA A 21 4.75 23.38 -17.35
N LEU A 22 3.72 22.52 -17.43
CA LEU A 22 2.97 22.23 -18.66
C LEU A 22 1.65 23.02 -18.75
N ASN A 23 1.25 23.72 -17.68
CA ASN A 23 0.08 24.58 -17.61
C ASN A 23 -1.18 23.92 -18.22
N ARG A 24 -1.79 24.57 -19.21
CA ARG A 24 -3.05 24.13 -19.84
C ARG A 24 -2.95 22.83 -20.61
N PHE A 25 -1.75 22.38 -20.94
CA PHE A 25 -1.56 21.09 -21.61
C PHE A 25 -2.00 19.91 -20.72
N THR A 26 -1.97 20.07 -19.39
CA THR A 26 -2.47 19.08 -18.40
C THR A 26 -3.91 18.67 -18.64
N LYS A 27 -4.77 19.57 -19.13
CA LYS A 27 -6.17 19.27 -19.41
C LYS A 27 -6.33 18.16 -20.47
N VAL A 28 -5.37 18.05 -21.38
CA VAL A 28 -5.41 17.09 -22.50
C VAL A 28 -4.80 15.75 -22.06
N TYR A 29 -3.58 15.74 -21.53
CA TYR A 29 -2.91 14.48 -21.19
C TYR A 29 -3.36 13.88 -19.85
N GLY A 30 -3.83 14.70 -18.91
CA GLY A 30 -4.13 14.27 -17.53
C GLY A 30 -5.16 13.14 -17.47
N PRO A 31 -6.40 13.33 -17.97
CA PRO A 31 -7.43 12.29 -17.96
C PRO A 31 -7.03 11.04 -18.75
N ILE A 32 -6.34 11.22 -19.89
CA ILE A 32 -5.89 10.11 -20.75
C ILE A 32 -4.85 9.26 -20.02
N SER A 33 -3.87 9.89 -19.36
CA SER A 33 -2.83 9.18 -18.60
C SER A 33 -3.41 8.37 -17.44
N CYS A 34 -4.37 8.91 -16.69
CA CYS A 34 -4.99 8.21 -15.57
C CYS A 34 -5.86 7.03 -16.03
N LEU A 35 -6.64 7.20 -17.10
CA LEU A 35 -7.44 6.12 -17.67
C LEU A 35 -6.54 5.01 -18.24
N ALA A 36 -5.50 5.38 -19.00
CA ALA A 36 -4.55 4.43 -19.57
C ALA A 36 -3.80 3.65 -18.48
N ALA A 37 -3.31 4.34 -17.45
CA ALA A 37 -2.66 3.70 -16.31
C ALA A 37 -3.60 2.78 -15.55
N TRP A 38 -4.85 3.20 -15.29
CA TRP A 38 -5.83 2.35 -14.61
C TRP A 38 -6.10 1.06 -15.39
N VAL A 39 -6.32 1.16 -16.71
CA VAL A 39 -6.52 -0.02 -17.57
C VAL A 39 -5.29 -0.92 -17.57
N ALA A 40 -4.09 -0.34 -17.67
CA ALA A 40 -2.84 -1.09 -17.65
C ALA A 40 -2.63 -1.83 -16.32
N LEU A 41 -2.89 -1.18 -15.18
CA LEU A 41 -2.79 -1.79 -13.86
C LEU A 41 -3.81 -2.91 -13.67
N VAL A 42 -5.05 -2.72 -14.14
CA VAL A 42 -6.07 -3.78 -14.12
C VAL A 42 -5.61 -4.97 -14.96
N ALA A 43 -5.09 -4.75 -16.16
CA ALA A 43 -4.59 -5.82 -17.02
C ALA A 43 -3.39 -6.54 -16.39
N LEU A 44 -2.48 -5.80 -15.76
CA LEU A 44 -1.31 -6.33 -15.08
C LEU A 44 -1.70 -7.24 -13.90
N GLU A 45 -2.67 -6.82 -13.09
CA GLU A 45 -3.20 -7.60 -11.97
C GLU A 45 -3.97 -8.84 -12.42
N LEU A 46 -4.65 -8.79 -13.57
CA LEU A 46 -5.32 -9.96 -14.15
C LEU A 46 -4.33 -10.96 -14.75
N ALA A 47 -3.26 -10.49 -15.38
CA ALA A 47 -2.26 -11.34 -16.03
C ALA A 47 -1.25 -11.94 -15.03
N SER A 48 -0.92 -11.21 -13.97
CA SER A 48 0.14 -11.56 -13.03
C SER A 48 -0.24 -11.15 -11.60
N PRO A 49 -1.15 -11.88 -10.94
CA PRO A 49 -1.57 -11.53 -9.59
C PRO A 49 -0.42 -11.67 -8.59
N VAL A 50 -0.38 -10.80 -7.58
CA VAL A 50 0.61 -10.91 -6.48
C VAL A 50 0.25 -12.12 -5.62
N LEU A 51 1.09 -13.15 -5.66
CA LEU A 51 0.96 -14.34 -4.83
C LEU A 51 1.89 -14.22 -3.60
N PRO A 52 1.44 -14.62 -2.40
CA PRO A 52 2.28 -14.70 -1.22
C PRO A 52 3.32 -15.83 -1.39
N ILE A 53 4.57 -15.56 -1.04
CA ILE A 53 5.65 -16.54 -1.05
C ILE A 53 6.02 -16.86 0.39
N ALA A 54 5.99 -18.14 0.76
CA ALA A 54 6.47 -18.60 2.05
C ALA A 54 7.81 -19.31 1.86
N THR A 55 8.86 -18.81 2.52
CA THR A 55 10.17 -19.48 2.57
C THR A 55 10.36 -20.08 3.95
N LEU A 56 10.53 -21.39 4.03
CA LEU A 56 10.85 -22.08 5.29
C LEU A 56 12.37 -22.19 5.42
N ASP A 57 12.91 -21.52 6.43
CA ASP A 57 14.29 -21.68 6.88
C ASP A 57 14.27 -21.84 8.39
N ARG A 58 14.63 -23.04 8.86
CA ARG A 58 14.42 -23.44 10.25
C ARG A 58 15.71 -23.34 11.04
N HIS A 59 15.80 -22.31 11.87
CA HIS A 59 16.83 -22.18 12.89
C HIS A 59 16.21 -22.40 14.27
N CYS A 60 16.50 -23.55 14.85
CA CYS A 60 16.01 -23.95 16.17
C CYS A 60 17.15 -23.96 17.18
N THR A 61 16.95 -23.32 18.33
CA THR A 61 17.86 -23.38 19.47
C THR A 61 17.15 -24.09 20.62
N ALA A 62 17.76 -25.17 21.10
CA ALA A 62 17.30 -25.87 22.30
C ALA A 62 17.77 -25.08 23.53
N HIS A 63 16.84 -24.43 24.24
CA HIS A 63 17.16 -23.79 25.52
C HIS A 63 16.99 -24.79 26.67
N ASP A 64 16.00 -25.68 26.56
CA ASP A 64 15.78 -26.84 27.42
C ASP A 64 14.91 -27.84 26.65
N MET A 65 15.48 -28.98 26.24
CA MET A 65 14.79 -29.98 25.41
C MET A 65 13.54 -30.55 26.08
N ASP A 66 13.46 -30.55 27.41
CA ASP A 66 12.30 -31.06 28.16
C ASP A 66 11.17 -30.02 28.29
N ASN A 67 11.46 -28.74 28.06
CA ASN A 67 10.50 -27.64 28.22
C ASN A 67 10.06 -27.02 26.88
N SER A 68 11.02 -26.53 26.09
CA SER A 68 10.72 -25.90 24.79
C SER A 68 11.95 -25.75 23.89
N VAL A 69 11.70 -25.83 22.59
CA VAL A 69 12.66 -25.44 21.55
C VAL A 69 12.17 -24.14 20.93
N GLN A 70 13.05 -23.14 20.87
CA GLN A 70 12.74 -21.89 20.17
C GLN A 70 13.18 -22.03 18.72
N CYS A 71 12.24 -21.90 17.79
CA CYS A 71 12.51 -22.02 16.36
C CYS A 71 12.07 -20.77 15.61
N VAL A 72 12.97 -20.23 14.80
CA VAL A 72 12.61 -19.37 13.67
C VAL A 72 12.41 -20.31 12.48
N SER A 73 11.17 -20.47 12.00
CA SER A 73 10.82 -21.56 11.06
C SER A 73 10.59 -21.11 9.62
N GLY A 74 10.26 -19.85 9.38
CA GLY A 74 10.04 -19.33 8.03
C GLY A 74 9.53 -17.89 7.98
N VAL A 75 9.59 -17.33 6.78
CA VAL A 75 9.15 -15.97 6.46
C VAL A 75 8.02 -16.06 5.43
N LEU A 76 6.89 -15.41 5.72
CA LEU A 76 5.83 -15.18 4.76
C LEU A 76 6.03 -13.80 4.13
N GLN A 77 6.51 -13.77 2.89
CA GLN A 77 6.70 -12.54 2.14
C GLN A 77 5.49 -12.29 1.24
N ILE A 78 4.80 -11.18 1.47
CA ILE A 78 3.75 -10.67 0.58
C ILE A 78 4.25 -9.36 -0.02
N GLY A 79 4.45 -9.35 -1.34
CA GLY A 79 4.97 -8.20 -2.07
C GLY A 79 6.41 -8.38 -2.56
N ASN A 80 6.74 -7.69 -3.64
CA ASN A 80 8.03 -7.76 -4.31
C ASN A 80 8.46 -6.35 -4.75
N LEU A 81 9.70 -5.96 -4.45
CA LEU A 81 10.27 -4.69 -4.89
C LEU A 81 10.25 -4.55 -6.42
N ALA A 82 10.52 -5.64 -7.15
CA ALA A 82 10.47 -5.65 -8.61
C ALA A 82 9.07 -5.31 -9.13
N ARG A 83 8.02 -5.83 -8.48
CA ARG A 83 6.63 -5.54 -8.82
C ARG A 83 6.25 -4.11 -8.50
N PHE A 84 6.72 -3.60 -7.36
CA PHE A 84 6.56 -2.19 -7.02
C PHE A 84 7.16 -1.28 -8.10
N VAL A 85 8.41 -1.55 -8.53
CA VAL A 85 9.07 -0.80 -9.60
C VAL A 85 8.32 -0.94 -10.93
N GLU A 86 7.83 -2.13 -11.26
CA GLU A 86 7.02 -2.38 -12.46
C GLU A 86 5.75 -1.51 -12.49
N ILE A 87 5.03 -1.43 -11.38
CA ILE A 87 3.82 -0.58 -11.24
C ILE A 87 4.16 0.90 -11.48
N PHE A 88 5.23 1.39 -10.86
CA PHE A 88 5.71 2.77 -11.07
C PHE A 88 6.12 3.02 -12.53
N ALA A 89 6.82 2.05 -13.14
CA ALA A 89 7.24 2.14 -14.54
C ALA A 89 6.03 2.18 -15.49
N VAL A 90 5.01 1.36 -15.26
CA VAL A 90 3.77 1.35 -16.04
C VAL A 90 3.04 2.68 -15.92
N MET A 91 2.90 3.22 -14.71
CA MET A 91 2.29 4.53 -14.48
C MET A 91 3.08 5.65 -15.19
N GLY A 92 4.41 5.66 -15.05
CA GLY A 92 5.28 6.62 -15.74
C GLY A 92 5.19 6.51 -17.26
N ALA A 93 5.18 5.29 -17.80
CA ALA A 93 5.05 5.05 -19.23
C ALA A 93 3.69 5.52 -19.78
N ALA A 94 2.59 5.27 -19.04
CA ALA A 94 1.27 5.76 -19.41
C ALA A 94 1.21 7.30 -19.42
N MET A 95 1.86 7.95 -18.44
CA MET A 95 2.00 9.40 -18.39
C MET A 95 2.79 9.95 -19.59
N LEU A 96 3.96 9.38 -19.87
CA LEU A 96 4.80 9.79 -21.00
C LEU A 96 4.09 9.56 -22.35
N ALA A 97 3.42 8.43 -22.53
CA ALA A 97 2.66 8.15 -23.74
C ALA A 97 1.53 9.18 -23.95
N ALA A 98 0.79 9.52 -22.89
CA ALA A 98 -0.26 10.53 -22.96
C ALA A 98 0.31 11.93 -23.26
N LEU A 99 1.48 12.28 -22.69
CA LEU A 99 2.19 13.52 -23.00
C LEU A 99 2.59 13.59 -24.48
N VAL A 100 3.20 12.55 -25.02
CA VAL A 100 3.63 12.51 -26.43
C VAL A 100 2.43 12.57 -27.37
N LEU A 101 1.40 11.76 -27.14
CA LEU A 101 0.18 11.75 -27.95
C LEU A 101 -0.55 13.09 -27.89
N GLY A 102 -0.62 13.71 -26.71
CA GLY A 102 -1.18 15.05 -26.56
C GLY A 102 -0.38 16.10 -27.32
N HIS A 103 0.96 16.05 -27.28
CA HIS A 103 1.82 17.02 -27.95
C HIS A 103 1.69 16.91 -29.47
N VAL A 104 1.70 15.69 -30.00
CA VAL A 104 1.49 15.42 -31.44
C VAL A 104 0.09 15.87 -31.87
N GLY A 105 -0.95 15.58 -31.08
CA GLY A 105 -2.31 16.01 -31.36
C GLY A 105 -2.49 17.54 -31.37
N VAL A 106 -1.81 18.25 -30.46
CA VAL A 106 -1.81 19.73 -30.44
C VAL A 106 -1.08 20.30 -31.66
N LEU A 107 0.07 19.73 -32.02
CA LEU A 107 0.84 20.15 -33.20
C LEU A 107 0.07 19.92 -34.51
N MET A 108 -0.73 18.86 -34.58
CA MET A 108 -1.51 18.51 -35.79
C MET A 108 -2.83 19.27 -35.91
N CYS A 109 -3.55 19.53 -34.81
CA CYS A 109 -4.94 20.01 -34.86
C CYS A 109 -5.14 21.48 -34.45
N PHE A 110 -4.24 22.11 -33.69
CA PHE A 110 -4.48 23.44 -33.12
C PHE A 110 -3.41 24.47 -33.52
N ARG A 111 -3.77 25.37 -34.44
CA ARG A 111 -3.08 26.66 -34.64
C ARG A 111 -3.26 27.48 -33.36
N ARG A 112 -2.17 27.64 -32.58
CA ARG A 112 -2.14 28.38 -31.31
C ARG A 112 -2.87 29.72 -31.43
N ARG A 113 -3.95 29.87 -30.66
CA ARG A 113 -4.47 31.18 -30.26
C ARG A 113 -3.99 31.37 -28.83
N ASP A 114 -2.84 32.04 -28.69
CA ASP A 114 -2.30 32.43 -27.39
C ASP A 114 -3.11 33.61 -26.86
N ASP A 115 -4.35 33.34 -26.43
CA ASP A 115 -5.02 34.26 -25.50
C ASP A 115 -4.42 33.97 -24.12
N GLU A 116 -3.53 34.85 -23.67
CA GLU A 116 -2.82 34.78 -22.40
C GLU A 116 -3.82 35.00 -21.25
N ILE A 117 -4.54 33.93 -20.89
CA ILE A 117 -5.54 33.98 -19.82
C ILE A 117 -4.80 34.01 -18.48
N PRO A 118 -5.03 35.04 -17.63
CA PRO A 118 -4.36 35.17 -16.34
C PRO A 118 -4.65 33.98 -15.42
N THR A 119 -3.59 33.40 -14.84
CA THR A 119 -3.65 32.26 -13.91
C THR A 119 -4.43 32.61 -12.65
N ARG A 120 -5.36 31.73 -12.25
CA ARG A 120 -6.19 31.94 -11.06
C ARG A 120 -5.62 31.11 -9.91
N HIS A 121 -4.65 31.68 -9.19
CA HIS A 121 -3.94 31.00 -8.08
C HIS A 121 -4.86 30.42 -7.00
N LEU A 122 -6.08 30.97 -6.85
CA LEU A 122 -7.08 30.49 -5.90
C LEU A 122 -7.58 29.06 -6.21
N LEU A 123 -7.62 28.64 -7.47
CA LEU A 123 -8.17 27.33 -7.85
C LEU A 123 -7.10 26.22 -7.91
N GLY A 124 -5.82 26.56 -8.06
CA GLY A 124 -4.76 25.58 -8.32
C GLY A 124 -5.07 24.78 -9.60
N VAL A 125 -4.94 23.44 -9.53
CA VAL A 125 -5.23 22.54 -10.67
C VAL A 125 -6.70 22.58 -11.12
N ALA A 126 -7.63 22.97 -10.22
CA ALA A 126 -9.03 23.14 -10.60
C ALA A 126 -9.24 24.29 -11.62
N ASP A 127 -8.28 25.21 -11.76
CA ASP A 127 -8.30 26.25 -12.81
C ASP A 127 -8.30 25.64 -14.22
N LEU A 128 -7.67 24.47 -14.38
CA LEU A 128 -7.56 23.82 -15.68
C LEU A 128 -8.83 23.07 -16.08
N TYR A 129 -9.51 22.47 -15.10
CA TYR A 129 -10.64 21.59 -15.35
C TYR A 129 -12.00 22.27 -15.19
N VAL A 130 -12.11 23.27 -14.30
CA VAL A 130 -13.39 23.74 -13.78
C VAL A 130 -13.68 25.21 -14.12
N ALA A 131 -12.64 26.02 -14.38
CA ALA A 131 -12.80 27.44 -14.68
C ALA A 131 -13.57 27.70 -15.99
N SER A 132 -14.62 28.53 -15.91
CA SER A 132 -15.33 29.09 -17.06
C SER A 132 -14.98 30.58 -17.25
N GLU A 133 -15.08 31.09 -18.47
CA GLU A 133 -14.83 32.51 -18.80
C GLU A 133 -16.13 33.24 -19.14
N ALA A 134 -16.32 34.41 -18.54
CA ALA A 134 -17.42 35.31 -18.87
C ALA A 134 -16.93 36.77 -18.97
N GLY A 135 -16.53 37.17 -20.19
CA GLY A 135 -16.90 38.46 -20.79
C GLY A 135 -16.18 39.76 -20.39
N GLN A 136 -15.32 39.83 -19.37
CA GLN A 136 -14.57 41.07 -19.04
C GLN A 136 -13.15 40.76 -18.55
N ALA A 137 -12.15 41.53 -19.02
CA ALA A 137 -10.72 41.27 -18.81
C ALA A 137 -10.23 41.24 -17.34
N GLU A 138 -11.06 41.68 -16.39
CA GLU A 138 -10.70 41.77 -14.97
C GLU A 138 -11.49 40.84 -14.04
N ARG A 139 -12.51 40.16 -14.57
CA ARG A 139 -13.43 39.33 -13.76
C ARG A 139 -13.54 37.93 -14.35
N TRP A 140 -13.60 36.95 -13.45
CA TRP A 140 -13.88 35.58 -13.80
C TRP A 140 -15.04 35.04 -12.98
N THR A 141 -15.72 34.04 -13.53
CA THR A 141 -16.91 33.47 -12.90
C THR A 141 -16.77 31.98 -12.71
N LEU A 142 -17.34 31.49 -11.63
CA LEU A 142 -17.43 30.07 -11.33
C LEU A 142 -18.83 29.76 -10.85
N ASP A 143 -19.42 28.65 -11.30
CA ASP A 143 -20.69 28.21 -10.75
C ASP A 143 -20.49 27.70 -9.31
N LYS A 144 -21.56 27.73 -8.51
CA LYS A 144 -21.47 27.37 -7.08
C LYS A 144 -21.00 25.92 -6.83
N VAL A 145 -21.26 25.00 -7.75
CA VAL A 145 -20.85 23.58 -7.61
C VAL A 145 -19.35 23.47 -7.86
N SER A 146 -18.88 24.11 -8.92
CA SER A 146 -17.47 24.27 -9.23
C SER A 146 -16.70 25.00 -8.13
N CYS A 147 -17.29 26.00 -7.47
CA CYS A 147 -16.72 26.60 -6.26
C CYS A 147 -16.51 25.55 -5.18
N LEU A 148 -17.53 24.77 -4.85
CA LEU A 148 -17.43 23.73 -3.82
C LEU A 148 -16.37 22.67 -4.16
N MET A 149 -16.33 22.21 -5.42
CA MET A 149 -15.32 21.28 -5.94
C MET A 149 -13.90 21.84 -5.85
N ALA A 150 -13.75 23.14 -6.04
CA ALA A 150 -12.47 23.85 -5.90
C ALA A 150 -12.13 24.20 -4.43
N GLY A 151 -12.99 23.87 -3.46
CA GLY A 151 -12.79 24.18 -2.04
C GLY A 151 -13.28 25.57 -1.60
N LEU A 152 -14.09 26.24 -2.43
CA LEU A 152 -14.67 27.56 -2.16
C LEU A 152 -16.15 27.40 -1.77
N VAL A 153 -16.46 27.56 -0.50
CA VAL A 153 -17.82 27.44 0.04
C VAL A 153 -18.48 28.81 0.05
N SER A 154 -19.54 28.99 -0.74
CA SER A 154 -20.33 30.22 -0.72
C SER A 154 -21.32 30.23 0.44
N LEU A 155 -21.14 31.15 1.38
CA LEU A 155 -22.02 31.37 2.52
C LEU A 155 -22.79 32.69 2.33
N ALA A 156 -23.99 32.78 2.88
CA ALA A 156 -24.76 34.01 2.89
C ALA A 156 -25.33 34.21 4.29
N TRP A 157 -25.03 35.35 4.91
CA TRP A 157 -25.56 35.72 6.21
C TRP A 157 -26.23 37.09 6.11
N GLY A 158 -27.55 37.12 6.23
CA GLY A 158 -28.32 38.35 6.09
C GLY A 158 -28.14 38.99 4.70
N ARG A 159 -27.68 40.25 4.65
CA ARG A 159 -27.40 40.98 3.40
C ARG A 159 -25.96 40.80 2.89
N HIS A 160 -25.11 40.10 3.63
CA HIS A 160 -23.70 39.92 3.30
C HIS A 160 -23.47 38.52 2.73
N SER A 161 -22.75 38.46 1.61
CA SER A 161 -22.27 37.21 1.02
C SER A 161 -20.81 37.00 1.36
N PHE A 162 -20.48 35.78 1.77
CA PHE A 162 -19.10 35.38 2.08
C PHE A 162 -18.68 34.19 1.21
N THR A 163 -17.39 34.11 0.96
CA THR A 163 -16.74 32.93 0.39
C THR A 163 -15.72 32.41 1.40
N PHE A 164 -15.94 31.20 1.90
CA PHE A 164 -15.00 30.50 2.77
C PHE A 164 -14.12 29.59 1.92
N ASP A 165 -12.82 29.88 1.91
CA ASP A 165 -11.82 29.03 1.26
C ASP A 165 -11.36 27.95 2.26
N ILE A 166 -11.71 26.68 2.00
CA ILE A 166 -11.36 25.56 2.86
C ILE A 166 -9.86 25.24 2.83
N LYS A 167 -9.17 25.58 1.73
CA LYS A 167 -7.74 25.29 1.53
C LYS A 167 -6.88 26.30 2.30
N LEU A 168 -7.25 27.57 2.23
CA LEU A 168 -6.55 28.66 2.92
C LEU A 168 -7.11 28.94 4.33
N TRP A 169 -8.26 28.35 4.68
CA TRP A 169 -8.97 28.63 5.93
C TRP A 169 -9.31 30.13 6.12
N VAL A 170 -9.61 30.83 5.02
CA VAL A 170 -9.92 32.26 5.02
C VAL A 170 -11.38 32.49 4.65
N LEU A 171 -12.07 33.30 5.44
CA LEU A 171 -13.39 33.84 5.12
C LEU A 171 -13.23 35.21 4.45
N ARG A 172 -13.73 35.37 3.22
CA ARG A 172 -13.72 36.64 2.49
C ARG A 172 -15.14 37.14 2.28
N GLU A 173 -15.35 38.44 2.49
CA GLU A 173 -16.61 39.11 2.14
C GLU A 173 -16.65 39.42 0.64
N ASP A 174 -17.78 39.11 0.01
CA ASP A 174 -17.99 39.34 -1.41
C ASP A 174 -18.71 40.69 -1.62
N ASN A 175 -18.02 41.67 -2.20
CA ASN A 175 -18.57 43.00 -2.49
C ASN A 175 -19.35 43.06 -3.81
N ASP A 176 -19.16 42.08 -4.70
CA ASP A 176 -19.81 42.01 -6.00
C ASP A 176 -21.05 41.09 -5.94
N SER A 177 -22.15 41.54 -6.56
CA SER A 177 -23.43 40.83 -6.55
C SER A 177 -23.35 39.49 -7.26
N ALA A 178 -23.33 38.40 -6.49
CA ALA A 178 -23.42 37.05 -7.03
C ALA A 178 -24.77 36.83 -7.74
N THR A 179 -24.76 36.29 -8.96
CA THR A 179 -26.00 35.84 -9.61
C THR A 179 -26.46 34.55 -8.92
N THR A 180 -27.74 34.19 -9.00
CA THR A 180 -28.33 33.03 -8.28
C THR A 180 -27.52 31.73 -8.43
N THR A 181 -26.83 31.54 -9.57
CA THR A 181 -26.10 30.32 -9.94
C THR A 181 -24.58 30.47 -10.04
N THR A 182 -24.04 31.69 -10.10
CA THR A 182 -22.62 31.94 -10.39
C THR A 182 -22.02 32.97 -9.44
N LYS A 183 -20.79 32.70 -9.00
CA LYS A 183 -19.93 33.61 -8.23
C LYS A 183 -19.00 34.34 -9.18
N VAL A 184 -18.74 35.61 -8.88
CA VAL A 184 -17.85 36.49 -9.64
C VAL A 184 -16.65 36.81 -8.77
N PHE A 185 -15.46 36.74 -9.35
CA PHE A 185 -14.20 37.01 -8.69
C PHE A 185 -13.37 37.98 -9.54
N VAL A 186 -12.54 38.78 -8.89
CA VAL A 186 -11.67 39.77 -9.53
C VAL A 186 -10.25 39.20 -9.68
N HIS A 187 -9.61 39.46 -10.81
CA HIS A 187 -8.19 39.15 -11.01
C HIS A 187 -7.31 40.10 -10.17
N HIS A 188 -6.59 39.57 -9.20
CA HIS A 188 -5.65 40.37 -8.37
C HIS A 188 -4.34 40.72 -9.09
N ALA A 189 -4.05 40.10 -10.24
CA ALA A 189 -2.76 40.22 -10.93
C ALA A 189 -2.56 41.55 -11.71
N ARG A 190 -3.62 42.28 -12.07
CA ARG A 190 -3.52 43.52 -12.90
C ARG A 190 -3.59 44.85 -12.16
N ARG A 191 -3.67 44.85 -10.82
CA ARG A 191 -3.78 46.11 -10.05
C ARG A 191 -2.50 46.97 -10.07
N ARG A 192 -1.35 46.41 -10.52
CA ARG A 192 -0.09 47.16 -10.62
C ARG A 192 0.04 48.01 -11.89
N SER A 193 -0.59 47.64 -13.01
CA SER A 193 -0.48 48.44 -14.24
C SER A 193 -1.47 49.60 -14.29
N SER A 194 -2.61 49.52 -13.60
CA SER A 194 -3.59 50.61 -13.54
C SER A 194 -3.15 51.77 -12.65
N LEU A 195 -2.32 51.52 -11.63
CA LEU A 195 -1.77 52.58 -10.77
C LEU A 195 -0.70 53.43 -11.47
N GLN A 196 -0.07 52.94 -12.56
CA GLN A 196 0.85 53.74 -13.39
C GLN A 196 0.14 54.46 -14.55
N ALA A 197 -1.01 53.99 -15.02
CA ALA A 197 -1.74 54.61 -16.11
C ALA A 197 -2.68 55.75 -15.66
N GLN A 198 -3.02 55.82 -14.36
CA GLN A 198 -3.92 56.83 -13.81
C GLN A 198 -3.24 58.19 -13.55
N ASP A 199 -1.91 58.24 -13.49
CA ASP A 199 -1.16 59.50 -13.33
C ASP A 199 -0.93 60.26 -14.65
N THR A 200 -1.26 59.67 -15.81
CA THR A 200 -1.05 60.30 -17.14
C THR A 200 -2.31 60.73 -17.88
N LEU A 201 -3.50 60.60 -17.28
CA LEU A 201 -4.77 60.99 -17.93
C LEU A 201 -5.63 61.93 -17.08
N ALA A 202 -4.99 62.79 -16.29
CA ALA A 202 -5.64 63.92 -15.61
C ALA A 202 -5.32 65.24 -16.33
N SER A 203 -5.60 65.33 -17.63
CA SER A 203 -5.60 66.60 -18.39
C SER A 203 -6.26 66.42 -19.76
N ALA A 204 -7.58 66.49 -19.81
CA ALA A 204 -8.34 66.96 -20.99
C ALA A 204 -9.85 67.00 -20.67
N THR A 205 -10.31 68.13 -20.16
CA THR A 205 -11.71 68.52 -20.16
C THR A 205 -12.04 69.25 -21.46
N ALA A 206 -13.04 68.77 -22.22
CA ALA A 206 -13.89 69.63 -23.05
C ALA A 206 -15.20 68.90 -23.41
N PRO A 207 -16.36 69.59 -23.44
CA PRO A 207 -17.66 68.99 -23.70
C PRO A 207 -18.03 69.08 -25.18
N THR A 208 -18.73 68.07 -25.71
CA THR A 208 -19.44 68.20 -26.99
C THR A 208 -20.85 67.65 -26.87
N ASN A 209 -21.79 68.57 -27.08
CA ASN A 209 -23.22 68.34 -27.31
C ASN A 209 -23.47 67.58 -28.63
N GLY A 210 -24.57 66.83 -28.65
CA GLY A 210 -25.42 66.71 -29.84
C GLY A 210 -25.32 65.39 -30.59
N SER A 211 -26.30 64.51 -30.43
CA SER A 211 -27.37 64.33 -31.43
C SER A 211 -28.20 63.08 -31.11
N GLY A 212 -29.52 63.26 -31.11
CA GLY A 212 -30.48 62.19 -30.88
C GLY A 212 -30.51 61.20 -32.05
N ALA A 213 -30.42 59.92 -31.72
CA ALA A 213 -30.80 58.83 -32.62
C ALA A 213 -32.18 58.31 -32.18
N SER A 214 -33.21 58.76 -32.89
CA SER A 214 -34.57 58.24 -32.82
C SER A 214 -34.57 56.75 -33.23
N SER A 215 -34.77 55.87 -32.25
CA SER A 215 -35.07 54.46 -32.49
C SER A 215 -36.44 54.33 -33.14
N LYS A 216 -36.47 54.13 -34.46
CA LYS A 216 -37.69 53.75 -35.20
C LYS A 216 -38.13 52.35 -34.79
N GLN A 217 -39.11 52.27 -33.88
CA GLN A 217 -39.88 51.04 -33.63
C GLN A 217 -40.65 50.69 -34.91
N THR A 218 -40.14 49.70 -35.65
CA THR A 218 -40.85 49.09 -36.77
C THR A 218 -41.64 47.91 -36.21
N THR A 219 -42.93 48.09 -35.98
CA THR A 219 -43.85 47.04 -35.56
C THR A 219 -44.20 46.14 -36.76
N SER A 220 -43.38 45.12 -37.01
CA SER A 220 -43.76 44.04 -37.93
C SER A 220 -44.85 43.19 -37.29
N ILE A 221 -46.08 43.30 -37.79
CA ILE A 221 -47.23 42.51 -37.35
C ILE A 221 -47.03 41.06 -37.85
N LEU A 222 -46.48 40.21 -36.99
CA LEU A 222 -46.49 38.76 -37.21
C LEU A 222 -47.93 38.23 -37.03
N PRO A 223 -48.36 37.25 -37.85
CA PRO A 223 -49.73 36.75 -37.80
C PRO A 223 -50.03 36.05 -36.47
N LEU A 224 -51.26 36.21 -35.95
CA LEU A 224 -51.67 35.90 -34.56
C LEU A 224 -51.34 34.45 -34.11
N TRP A 225 -51.43 33.49 -35.03
CA TRP A 225 -51.11 32.07 -34.81
C TRP A 225 -49.62 31.81 -34.52
N LEU A 226 -48.72 32.56 -35.15
CA LEU A 226 -47.27 32.44 -34.91
C LEU A 226 -46.89 33.01 -33.53
N HIS A 227 -47.56 34.10 -33.12
CA HIS A 227 -47.39 34.70 -31.79
C HIS A 227 -47.88 33.77 -30.67
N HIS A 228 -48.99 33.06 -30.88
CA HIS A 228 -49.50 32.05 -29.94
C HIS A 228 -48.58 30.82 -29.85
N ALA A 229 -48.09 30.31 -30.99
CA ALA A 229 -47.17 29.17 -31.01
C ALA A 229 -45.83 29.50 -30.32
N LEU A 230 -45.25 30.68 -30.58
CA LEU A 230 -44.05 31.17 -29.90
C LEU A 230 -44.27 31.40 -28.40
N GLN A 231 -45.45 31.87 -27.97
CA GLN A 231 -45.77 32.04 -26.56
C GLN A 231 -45.93 30.70 -25.81
N ILE A 232 -46.54 29.69 -26.45
CA ILE A 232 -46.68 28.34 -25.89
C ILE A 232 -45.32 27.63 -25.84
N ALA A 233 -44.52 27.72 -26.90
CA ALA A 233 -43.14 27.20 -26.90
C ALA A 233 -42.30 27.90 -25.82
N ALA A 234 -42.41 29.22 -25.67
CA ALA A 234 -41.72 29.96 -24.62
C ALA A 234 -42.25 29.65 -23.20
N SER A 235 -43.53 29.29 -23.03
CA SER A 235 -44.09 28.92 -21.72
C SER A 235 -43.67 27.51 -21.32
N LEU A 236 -43.69 26.55 -22.25
CA LEU A 236 -43.16 25.20 -22.08
C LEU A 236 -41.64 25.22 -21.84
N TRP A 237 -40.89 26.05 -22.58
CA TRP A 237 -39.45 26.25 -22.35
C TRP A 237 -39.16 26.87 -20.97
N ARG A 238 -39.96 27.86 -20.54
CA ARG A 238 -39.86 28.43 -19.20
C ARG A 238 -40.20 27.42 -18.11
N MET A 239 -41.20 26.55 -18.34
CA MET A 239 -41.58 25.47 -17.43
C MET A 239 -40.49 24.41 -17.32
N PHE A 240 -39.97 23.93 -18.46
CA PHE A 240 -38.84 23.01 -18.54
C PHE A 240 -37.60 23.57 -17.85
N MET A 241 -37.24 24.83 -18.10
CA MET A 241 -36.13 25.50 -17.44
C MET A 241 -36.34 25.65 -15.93
N LYS A 242 -37.57 25.91 -15.46
CA LYS A 242 -37.90 25.96 -14.03
C LYS A 242 -37.76 24.59 -13.36
N ILE A 243 -38.24 23.54 -14.01
CA ILE A 243 -38.11 22.15 -13.53
C ILE A 243 -36.63 21.75 -13.51
N ARG A 244 -35.88 21.99 -14.59
CA ARG A 244 -34.44 21.72 -14.67
C ARG A 244 -33.66 22.45 -13.57
N LYS A 245 -33.97 23.73 -13.31
CA LYS A 245 -33.34 24.52 -12.23
C LYS A 245 -33.61 23.99 -10.83
N ARG A 246 -34.69 23.23 -10.62
CA ARG A 246 -35.01 22.60 -9.32
C ARG A 246 -34.47 21.18 -9.20
N VAL A 247 -34.54 20.40 -10.27
CA VAL A 247 -34.13 18.98 -10.27
C VAL A 247 -32.61 18.83 -10.30
N MET A 248 -31.90 19.68 -11.06
CA MET A 248 -30.45 19.55 -11.25
C MET A 248 -29.63 19.79 -9.95
N PRO A 249 -29.95 20.79 -9.09
CA PRO A 249 -29.32 20.91 -7.78
C PRO A 249 -29.65 19.74 -6.85
N ALA A 250 -30.89 19.24 -6.89
CA ALA A 250 -31.29 18.08 -6.09
C ALA A 250 -30.49 16.83 -6.46
N PHE A 251 -30.29 16.57 -7.75
CA PHE A 251 -29.45 15.49 -8.24
C PHE A 251 -27.98 15.67 -7.81
N GLY A 252 -27.45 16.90 -7.87
CA GLY A 252 -26.10 17.21 -7.39
C GLY A 252 -25.93 16.97 -5.89
N VAL A 253 -26.90 17.37 -5.08
CA VAL A 253 -26.92 17.10 -3.62
C VAL A 253 -27.03 15.60 -3.35
N MET A 254 -27.91 14.88 -4.05
CA MET A 254 -28.03 13.43 -3.92
C MET A 254 -26.74 12.71 -4.30
N HIS A 255 -26.07 13.15 -5.38
CA HIS A 255 -24.77 12.61 -5.77
C HIS A 255 -23.73 12.87 -4.67
N ALA A 256 -23.62 14.10 -4.16
CA ALA A 256 -22.64 14.43 -3.12
C ALA A 256 -22.88 13.64 -1.82
N VAL A 257 -24.14 13.55 -1.36
CA VAL A 257 -24.51 12.73 -0.21
C VAL A 257 -24.20 11.26 -0.47
N GLY A 258 -24.55 10.74 -1.66
CA GLY A 258 -24.22 9.39 -2.08
C GLY A 258 -22.72 9.12 -2.11
N SER A 259 -21.90 10.06 -2.57
CA SER A 259 -20.44 9.96 -2.56
C SER A 259 -19.89 9.96 -1.13
N ILE A 260 -20.41 10.79 -0.24
CA ILE A 260 -19.97 10.83 1.17
C ILE A 260 -20.37 9.53 1.88
N VAL A 261 -21.64 9.11 1.77
CA VAL A 261 -22.12 7.84 2.34
C VAL A 261 -21.35 6.66 1.75
N GLY A 262 -21.10 6.66 0.44
CA GLY A 262 -20.28 5.67 -0.24
C GLY A 262 -18.85 5.65 0.28
N SER A 263 -18.24 6.81 0.53
CA SER A 263 -16.88 6.91 1.09
C SER A 263 -16.80 6.41 2.53
N VAL A 264 -17.77 6.79 3.37
CA VAL A 264 -17.85 6.32 4.76
C VAL A 264 -18.13 4.82 4.81
N SER A 265 -19.07 4.33 3.99
CA SER A 265 -19.37 2.91 3.85
C SER A 265 -18.15 2.14 3.34
N TYR A 266 -17.42 2.68 2.37
CA TYR A 266 -16.18 2.10 1.88
C TYR A 266 -15.17 1.95 3.02
N LEU A 267 -14.89 3.01 3.78
CA LEU A 267 -13.96 2.94 4.92
C LEU A 267 -14.40 1.92 5.97
N GLN A 268 -15.71 1.84 6.27
CA GLN A 268 -16.25 0.87 7.22
C GLN A 268 -16.19 -0.58 6.73
N VAL A 269 -16.31 -0.83 5.42
CA VAL A 269 -16.20 -2.18 4.85
C VAL A 269 -14.72 -2.55 4.68
N SER A 270 -13.91 -1.60 4.21
CA SER A 270 -12.50 -1.80 3.95
C SER A 270 -11.72 -1.98 5.24
N GLN A 271 -12.12 -1.41 6.38
CA GLN A 271 -11.42 -1.60 7.66
C GLN A 271 -11.23 -3.07 8.02
N VAL A 272 -12.16 -3.95 7.65
CA VAL A 272 -12.08 -5.39 7.97
C VAL A 272 -10.97 -6.07 7.17
N ASN A 273 -10.78 -5.64 5.92
CA ASN A 273 -9.76 -6.19 5.03
C ASN A 273 -8.41 -5.48 5.22
N LEU A 274 -8.41 -4.16 5.42
CA LEU A 274 -7.23 -3.29 5.60
C LEU A 274 -6.72 -3.25 7.05
N ALA A 275 -7.28 -4.06 7.95
CA ALA A 275 -6.84 -4.13 9.35
C ALA A 275 -5.41 -4.69 9.51
N ASN A 276 -4.86 -5.30 8.46
CA ASN A 276 -3.56 -5.94 8.46
C ASN A 276 -2.90 -5.76 7.08
N ASP A 277 -1.56 -5.81 7.07
CA ASP A 277 -0.75 -5.66 5.87
C ASP A 277 -0.94 -6.81 4.86
N LEU A 278 -1.63 -7.89 5.25
CA LEU A 278 -1.94 -9.04 4.39
C LEU A 278 -3.28 -8.88 3.66
N PHE A 279 -4.04 -7.81 3.93
CA PHE A 279 -5.36 -7.53 3.35
C PHE A 279 -6.43 -8.62 3.62
N TRP A 280 -6.24 -9.44 4.65
CA TRP A 280 -7.14 -10.55 4.96
C TRP A 280 -8.25 -10.12 5.92
N ALA A 281 -9.49 -10.35 5.52
CA ALA A 281 -10.67 -10.06 6.34
C ALA A 281 -10.54 -10.74 7.71
N ASN A 282 -10.65 -9.96 8.80
CA ASN A 282 -10.62 -10.47 10.18
C ASN A 282 -9.32 -11.21 10.55
N PHE A 283 -8.22 -11.00 9.81
CA PHE A 283 -6.95 -11.60 10.19
C PHE A 283 -6.48 -11.00 11.50
N ASN A 284 -6.36 -11.86 12.50
CA ASN A 284 -5.90 -11.47 13.82
C ASN A 284 -4.42 -11.84 13.94
N THR A 285 -3.58 -10.81 14.05
CA THR A 285 -2.13 -10.97 14.21
C THR A 285 -1.75 -11.72 15.49
N THR A 286 -2.65 -11.88 16.47
CA THR A 286 -2.39 -12.70 17.66
C THR A 286 -2.62 -14.20 17.44
N GLY A 287 -3.28 -14.61 16.35
CA GLY A 287 -3.85 -15.95 16.24
C GLY A 287 -3.73 -16.68 14.92
N THR A 288 -3.93 -15.97 13.82
CA THR A 288 -4.01 -16.62 12.50
C THR A 288 -2.65 -17.17 12.06
N HIS A 289 -1.56 -16.53 12.47
CA HIS A 289 -0.20 -17.08 12.26
C HIS A 289 -0.01 -18.41 12.99
N ALA A 290 -0.57 -18.55 14.20
CA ALA A 290 -0.51 -19.78 14.99
C ALA A 290 -1.34 -20.89 14.35
N PHE A 291 -2.51 -20.55 13.78
CA PHE A 291 -3.31 -21.49 12.98
C PHE A 291 -2.52 -22.04 11.78
N ILE A 292 -1.91 -21.16 10.98
CA ILE A 292 -1.11 -21.56 9.82
C ILE A 292 0.08 -22.43 10.26
N ALA A 293 0.78 -22.03 11.32
CA ALA A 293 1.91 -22.77 11.85
C ALA A 293 1.50 -24.15 12.39
N THR A 294 0.37 -24.27 13.10
CA THR A 294 -0.18 -25.56 13.56
C THR A 294 -0.51 -26.45 12.36
N TRP A 295 -1.16 -25.91 11.34
CA TRP A 295 -1.48 -26.67 10.13
C TRP A 295 -0.22 -27.16 9.42
N LEU A 296 0.80 -26.30 9.23
CA LEU A 296 2.07 -26.67 8.62
C LEU A 296 2.82 -27.76 9.40
N ASN A 297 2.85 -27.66 10.74
CA ASN A 297 3.45 -28.71 11.59
C ASN A 297 2.72 -30.04 11.45
N LYS A 298 1.39 -30.02 11.29
CA LYS A 298 0.62 -31.25 11.04
C LYS A 298 0.93 -31.85 9.66
N GLN A 299 1.10 -31.03 8.62
CA GLN A 299 1.50 -31.52 7.30
C GLN A 299 2.91 -32.14 7.32
N LEU A 300 3.83 -31.51 8.07
CA LEU A 300 5.18 -32.04 8.28
C LEU A 300 5.16 -33.42 8.97
N LEU A 301 4.33 -33.57 10.01
CA LEU A 301 4.16 -34.85 10.71
C LEU A 301 3.60 -35.95 9.80
N LEU A 302 2.68 -35.60 8.90
CA LEU A 302 2.07 -36.54 7.95
C LEU A 302 2.98 -36.90 6.78
N GLY A 303 4.18 -36.31 6.68
CA GLY A 303 5.12 -36.55 5.58
C GLY A 303 4.58 -36.10 4.22
N ILE A 304 3.63 -35.15 4.21
CA ILE A 304 3.05 -34.64 2.97
C ILE A 304 4.04 -33.63 2.39
N HIS A 305 4.89 -34.11 1.49
CA HIS A 305 5.90 -33.32 0.78
C HIS A 305 5.45 -32.87 -0.62
N ASP A 306 4.27 -33.30 -1.06
CA ASP A 306 3.76 -32.95 -2.38
C ASP A 306 3.48 -31.45 -2.47
N GLY A 307 4.17 -30.79 -3.41
CA GLY A 307 4.05 -29.35 -3.74
C GLY A 307 2.70 -28.95 -4.33
N THR A 308 1.62 -29.58 -3.87
CA THR A 308 0.25 -29.27 -4.25
C THR A 308 -0.15 -27.91 -3.65
N THR A 309 -0.50 -26.98 -4.54
CA THR A 309 -1.01 -25.67 -4.15
C THR A 309 -2.32 -25.84 -3.39
N THR A 310 -2.30 -25.61 -2.08
CA THR A 310 -3.49 -25.73 -1.23
C THR A 310 -4.17 -24.36 -1.09
N LYS A 311 -5.48 -24.31 -1.35
CA LYS A 311 -6.28 -23.10 -1.09
C LYS A 311 -6.55 -22.98 0.42
N LEU A 312 -6.23 -21.83 0.99
CA LEU A 312 -6.46 -21.49 2.41
C LEU A 312 -7.96 -21.37 2.78
N THR A 313 -8.85 -21.41 1.80
CA THR A 313 -10.31 -21.35 2.02
C THR A 313 -10.97 -22.72 2.11
N THR A 314 -10.20 -23.80 1.93
CA THR A 314 -10.76 -25.17 1.96
C THR A 314 -11.07 -25.57 3.39
N THR A 315 -12.25 -26.14 3.63
CA THR A 315 -12.66 -26.58 4.98
C THR A 315 -11.77 -27.67 5.58
N SER A 316 -11.02 -28.40 4.75
CA SER A 316 -10.08 -29.45 5.18
C SER A 316 -8.87 -28.93 5.95
N ILE A 317 -8.55 -27.63 5.87
CA ILE A 317 -7.44 -27.04 6.61
C ILE A 317 -7.86 -26.54 8.00
N ASN A 318 -9.15 -26.56 8.31
CA ASN A 318 -9.65 -26.13 9.60
C ASN A 318 -9.12 -27.04 10.70
N VAL A 319 -8.57 -26.42 11.74
CA VAL A 319 -8.00 -27.05 12.93
C VAL A 319 -8.58 -26.31 14.11
N ASP A 320 -9.08 -27.04 15.10
CA ASP A 320 -9.52 -26.45 16.36
C ASP A 320 -8.30 -26.14 17.24
N GLY A 321 -8.30 -24.96 17.86
CA GLY A 321 -7.20 -24.56 18.74
C GLY A 321 -7.42 -23.18 19.36
N PRO A 322 -6.72 -22.87 20.47
CA PRO A 322 -6.83 -21.58 21.15
C PRO A 322 -6.02 -20.50 20.41
N PHE A 323 -6.49 -20.12 19.21
CA PHE A 323 -5.85 -19.08 18.38
C PHE A 323 -6.13 -17.65 18.86
N ALA A 324 -6.84 -17.47 19.98
CA ALA A 324 -7.10 -16.14 20.54
C ALA A 324 -6.09 -15.75 21.65
N VAL A 325 -5.19 -16.65 22.04
CA VAL A 325 -4.29 -16.46 23.20
C VAL A 325 -2.98 -15.79 22.77
N SER A 326 -2.50 -14.84 23.57
CA SER A 326 -1.20 -14.20 23.41
C SER A 326 -0.34 -14.48 24.66
N PRO A 327 0.88 -15.05 24.53
CA PRO A 327 1.53 -15.46 23.29
C PRO A 327 0.87 -16.71 22.67
N ALA A 328 0.97 -16.84 21.35
CA ALA A 328 0.53 -18.04 20.65
C ALA A 328 1.40 -19.25 21.05
N ILE A 329 0.76 -20.35 21.47
CA ILE A 329 1.46 -21.59 21.85
C ILE A 329 1.17 -22.64 20.78
N LEU A 330 2.24 -23.20 20.22
CA LEU A 330 2.18 -24.33 19.30
C LEU A 330 2.51 -25.60 20.06
N THR A 331 1.56 -26.54 20.15
CA THR A 331 1.78 -27.85 20.74
C THR A 331 2.09 -28.88 19.64
N PRO A 332 3.37 -29.27 19.44
CA PRO A 332 3.69 -30.35 18.52
C PRO A 332 3.16 -31.69 19.05
N ALA A 333 3.09 -32.71 18.19
CA ALA A 333 2.77 -34.06 18.64
C ALA A 333 3.85 -34.55 19.62
N ALA A 334 3.45 -34.93 20.83
CA ALA A 334 4.37 -35.26 21.92
C ALA A 334 5.35 -36.40 21.57
N ASN A 335 4.92 -37.33 20.72
CA ASN A 335 5.73 -38.46 20.27
C ASN A 335 6.58 -38.15 19.02
N TYR A 336 6.50 -36.96 18.44
CA TYR A 336 7.22 -36.64 17.20
C TYR A 336 8.74 -36.71 17.37
N GLY A 337 9.27 -36.16 18.48
CA GLY A 337 10.71 -36.24 18.77
C GLY A 337 11.20 -37.68 18.92
N ALA A 338 10.44 -38.51 19.65
CA ALA A 338 10.76 -39.93 19.81
C ALA A 338 10.66 -40.67 18.46
N MET A 339 9.61 -40.42 17.67
CA MET A 339 9.47 -40.98 16.33
C MET A 339 10.70 -40.62 15.49
N LEU A 340 11.09 -39.34 15.45
CA LEU A 340 12.25 -38.87 14.71
C LEU A 340 13.53 -39.57 15.16
N GLN A 341 13.75 -39.72 16.46
CA GLN A 341 14.92 -40.42 17.02
C GLN A 341 14.96 -41.92 16.66
N PHE A 342 13.81 -42.59 16.65
CA PHE A 342 13.75 -44.05 16.43
C PHE A 342 13.56 -44.45 14.96
N SER A 343 13.00 -43.59 14.10
CA SER A 343 12.71 -43.91 12.70
C SER A 343 13.61 -43.19 11.69
N GLU A 344 13.85 -41.89 11.85
CA GLU A 344 14.53 -41.06 10.83
C GLU A 344 16.01 -40.78 11.18
N LEU A 345 16.30 -40.49 12.44
CA LEU A 345 17.63 -40.10 12.94
C LEU A 345 18.32 -41.24 13.69
N ASN A 346 18.08 -42.47 13.28
CA ASN A 346 18.65 -43.67 13.91
C ASN A 346 19.97 -44.14 13.26
N GLY A 347 20.44 -43.43 12.23
CA GLY A 347 21.68 -43.73 11.51
C GLY A 347 22.93 -43.08 12.12
N VAL A 348 24.09 -43.67 11.81
CA VAL A 348 25.39 -43.17 12.26
C VAL A 348 25.77 -41.87 11.53
N ASP A 349 25.42 -41.75 10.25
CA ASP A 349 25.73 -40.56 9.43
C ASP A 349 25.02 -39.31 9.96
N GLU A 350 23.74 -39.45 10.31
CA GLU A 350 22.90 -38.42 10.93
C GLU A 350 23.44 -38.05 12.31
N THR A 351 23.85 -39.05 13.10
CA THR A 351 24.45 -38.84 14.42
C THR A 351 25.76 -38.06 14.33
N ILE A 352 26.65 -38.42 13.40
CA ILE A 352 27.91 -37.72 13.16
C ILE A 352 27.64 -36.27 12.72
N ARG A 353 26.69 -36.07 11.80
CA ARG A 353 26.30 -34.73 11.34
C ARG A 353 25.74 -33.89 12.48
N GLY A 354 24.91 -34.50 13.34
CA GLY A 354 24.36 -33.88 14.53
C GLY A 354 25.46 -33.44 15.50
N LEU A 355 26.37 -34.34 15.88
CA LEU A 355 27.51 -34.02 16.76
C LEU A 355 28.34 -32.85 16.24
N ARG A 356 28.59 -32.79 14.91
CA ARG A 356 29.40 -31.73 14.29
C ARG A 356 28.73 -30.37 14.26
N LEU A 357 27.40 -30.34 14.35
CA LEU A 357 26.59 -29.13 14.41
C LEU A 357 26.29 -28.72 15.86
N SER A 358 26.43 -29.63 16.82
CA SER A 358 26.21 -29.36 18.24
C SER A 358 27.29 -28.46 18.83
N ASP A 359 26.90 -27.66 19.82
CA ASP A 359 27.84 -26.87 20.63
C ASP A 359 28.75 -27.80 21.46
N GLY A 360 30.06 -27.68 21.28
CA GLY A 360 31.07 -28.44 22.01
C GLY A 360 31.01 -28.27 23.53
N CYS A 361 30.53 -27.13 24.03
CA CYS A 361 30.33 -26.89 25.46
C CYS A 361 29.22 -27.76 26.06
N THR A 362 28.33 -28.30 25.22
CA THR A 362 27.25 -29.20 25.68
C THR A 362 27.62 -30.68 25.65
N ALA A 363 28.78 -31.05 25.10
CA ALA A 363 29.16 -32.43 24.87
C ALA A 363 29.13 -33.33 26.14
N PRO A 364 29.55 -32.87 27.33
CA PRO A 364 29.47 -33.70 28.54
C PRO A 364 28.05 -34.05 28.99
N TRP A 365 27.03 -33.31 28.53
CA TRP A 365 25.63 -33.61 28.79
C TRP A 365 25.11 -34.77 27.95
N ILE A 366 25.89 -35.26 26.98
CA ILE A 366 25.69 -36.58 26.38
C ILE A 366 26.17 -37.58 27.43
N PHE A 367 25.26 -37.99 28.33
CA PHE A 367 25.53 -38.81 29.53
C PHE A 367 25.93 -40.27 29.23
N THR A 368 26.94 -40.43 28.38
CA THR A 368 27.50 -41.73 28.05
C THR A 368 28.58 -42.06 29.05
N GLN A 369 28.42 -43.20 29.69
CA GLN A 369 29.46 -43.74 30.55
C GLN A 369 30.47 -44.49 29.66
N TYR A 370 31.56 -43.81 29.32
CA TYR A 370 32.57 -44.34 28.41
C TYR A 370 33.25 -45.61 28.96
N CYS A 371 33.62 -46.49 28.04
CA CYS A 371 34.40 -47.70 28.28
C CYS A 371 35.87 -47.49 27.94
N TYR A 372 36.16 -46.73 26.90
CA TYR A 372 37.51 -46.50 26.38
C TYR A 372 37.69 -45.03 26.02
N VAL A 373 38.93 -44.55 26.11
CA VAL A 373 39.28 -43.23 25.56
C VAL A 373 39.24 -43.29 24.04
N ASP A 374 39.86 -44.32 23.45
CA ASP A 374 40.19 -44.43 22.03
C ASP A 374 39.60 -45.69 21.38
N PHE A 375 39.40 -45.66 20.06
CA PHE A 375 38.88 -46.77 19.26
C PHE A 375 39.80 -47.99 19.24
N GLN A 376 41.10 -47.82 19.47
CA GLN A 376 42.07 -48.92 19.56
C GLN A 376 42.06 -49.60 20.94
N GLN A 377 41.18 -49.15 21.86
CA GLN A 377 40.98 -49.73 23.19
C GLN A 377 42.26 -49.74 24.05
N GLN A 378 43.18 -48.80 23.82
CA GLN A 378 44.44 -48.71 24.56
C GLN A 378 44.19 -48.24 26.01
N TRP A 379 43.29 -47.27 26.19
CA TRP A 379 43.01 -46.70 27.51
C TRP A 379 41.57 -46.99 27.96
N GLN A 380 41.44 -47.62 29.12
CA GLN A 380 40.16 -48.06 29.70
C GLN A 380 39.60 -47.01 30.66
N LEU A 381 38.32 -46.66 30.53
CA LEU A 381 37.61 -45.67 31.35
C LEU A 381 36.48 -46.26 32.21
N ALA A 382 36.25 -47.58 32.15
CA ALA A 382 35.17 -48.19 32.90
C ALA A 382 35.36 -48.03 34.43
N ASN A 383 34.34 -47.54 35.12
CA ASN A 383 34.37 -47.32 36.57
C ASN A 383 34.51 -48.59 37.45
N SER A 384 34.48 -49.79 36.86
CA SER A 384 34.59 -51.05 37.59
C SER A 384 35.04 -52.19 36.67
N ALA A 385 35.71 -53.20 37.24
CA ALA A 385 36.12 -54.40 36.50
C ALA A 385 34.92 -55.17 35.89
N ALA A 386 33.76 -55.18 36.56
CA ALA A 386 32.55 -55.79 36.04
C ALA A 386 32.02 -55.05 34.80
N ARG A 387 32.07 -53.71 34.80
CA ARG A 387 31.74 -52.90 33.62
C ARG A 387 32.75 -53.13 32.51
N GLN A 388 34.05 -53.14 32.81
CA GLN A 388 35.10 -53.36 31.82
C GLN A 388 34.90 -54.69 31.07
N ARG A 389 34.52 -55.76 31.78
CA ARG A 389 34.14 -57.04 31.14
C ARG A 389 32.93 -56.91 30.21
N ARG A 390 31.92 -56.13 30.56
CA ARG A 390 30.79 -55.85 29.64
C ARG A 390 31.21 -55.03 28.43
N CYS A 391 32.11 -54.07 28.60
CA CYS A 391 32.62 -53.22 27.52
C CYS A 391 33.28 -54.02 26.39
N GLN A 392 33.87 -55.18 26.70
CA GLN A 392 34.44 -56.10 25.70
C GLN A 392 33.40 -56.63 24.70
N ALA A 393 32.12 -56.69 25.08
CA ALA A 393 31.02 -57.11 24.21
C ALA A 393 30.32 -55.95 23.48
N MET A 394 30.70 -54.69 23.74
CA MET A 394 30.06 -53.49 23.20
C MET A 394 30.92 -52.75 22.16
N THR A 395 31.92 -53.41 21.58
CA THR A 395 32.90 -52.78 20.68
C THR A 395 32.31 -52.25 19.37
N ALA A 396 31.15 -52.77 18.94
CA ALA A 396 30.41 -52.26 17.79
C ALA A 396 29.64 -50.96 18.09
N ASN A 397 29.50 -50.56 19.37
CA ASN A 397 28.80 -49.34 19.77
C ASN A 397 29.78 -48.17 19.88
N GLY A 398 29.79 -47.28 18.88
CA GLY A 398 30.65 -46.09 18.88
C GLY A 398 30.50 -45.20 20.13
N ALA A 399 29.33 -45.17 20.76
CA ALA A 399 29.07 -44.33 21.92
C ALA A 399 29.93 -44.67 23.14
N VAL A 400 30.41 -45.92 23.28
CA VAL A 400 31.24 -46.29 24.44
C VAL A 400 32.68 -45.77 24.36
N PHE A 401 33.05 -45.11 23.26
CA PHE A 401 34.37 -44.54 23.03
C PHE A 401 34.33 -43.02 23.16
N LEU A 402 35.12 -42.43 24.06
CA LEU A 402 35.17 -40.98 24.23
C LEU A 402 35.65 -40.25 22.96
N GLU A 403 36.62 -40.85 22.25
CA GLU A 403 37.15 -40.36 20.97
C GLU A 403 36.05 -40.16 19.91
N SER A 404 34.96 -40.94 19.95
CA SER A 404 33.85 -40.80 19.01
C SER A 404 33.18 -39.42 19.09
N ILE A 405 33.02 -38.87 20.29
CA ILE A 405 32.41 -37.57 20.51
C ILE A 405 33.45 -36.47 20.28
N LEU A 406 34.64 -36.59 20.88
CA LEU A 406 35.67 -35.55 20.79
C LEU A 406 36.13 -35.27 19.34
N ARG A 407 36.11 -36.28 18.46
CA ARG A 407 36.43 -36.11 17.03
C ARG A 407 35.30 -35.50 16.21
N ASN A 408 34.07 -35.56 16.70
CA ASN A 408 32.89 -35.15 15.94
C ASN A 408 32.24 -33.89 16.49
N ILE A 409 32.81 -33.22 17.48
CA ILE A 409 32.35 -31.91 17.97
C ILE A 409 33.40 -30.82 17.67
N PRO A 410 33.03 -29.53 17.72
CA PRO A 410 33.99 -28.43 17.73
C PRO A 410 34.89 -28.51 18.98
N PHE A 411 36.07 -29.14 18.84
CA PHE A 411 36.95 -29.42 19.98
C PHE A 411 37.48 -28.14 20.66
N SER A 412 37.67 -27.05 19.91
CA SER A 412 38.05 -25.74 20.46
C SER A 412 37.05 -25.26 21.51
N ASP A 413 35.77 -25.42 21.22
CA ASP A 413 34.67 -24.89 22.03
C ASP A 413 34.53 -25.77 23.28
N PHE A 414 34.56 -27.11 23.08
CA PHE A 414 34.65 -28.07 24.17
C PHE A 414 35.82 -27.77 25.11
N TYR A 415 37.03 -27.56 24.58
CA TYR A 415 38.22 -27.30 25.39
C TYR A 415 38.16 -25.94 26.08
N SER A 416 37.51 -24.94 25.48
CA SER A 416 37.31 -23.63 26.13
C SER A 416 36.42 -23.73 27.37
N CYS A 417 35.40 -24.59 27.33
CA CYS A 417 34.45 -24.78 28.42
C CYS A 417 34.92 -25.81 29.46
N TRP A 418 35.54 -26.90 29.02
CA TRP A 418 35.85 -28.08 29.83
C TRP A 418 37.33 -28.46 29.89
N GLY A 419 38.20 -27.66 29.28
CA GLY A 419 39.64 -27.90 29.21
C GLY A 419 40.28 -28.29 30.56
N PRO A 420 40.11 -27.50 31.64
CA PRO A 420 40.70 -27.85 32.95
C PRO A 420 40.25 -29.23 33.48
N ALA A 421 38.97 -29.57 33.34
CA ALA A 421 38.44 -30.86 33.76
C ALA A 421 38.98 -31.99 32.89
N TYR A 422 38.96 -31.82 31.56
CA TYR A 422 39.48 -32.78 30.60
C TYR A 422 40.99 -33.03 30.76
N GLU A 423 41.76 -31.98 31.02
CA GLU A 423 43.18 -32.04 31.34
C GLU A 423 43.43 -32.86 32.59
N SER A 424 42.74 -32.52 33.69
CA SER A 424 42.94 -33.21 34.97
C SER A 424 42.52 -34.68 34.97
N ALA A 425 41.50 -35.04 34.17
CA ALA A 425 40.90 -36.37 34.20
C ALA A 425 41.46 -37.33 33.15
N ILE A 426 41.95 -36.81 32.01
CA ILE A 426 42.27 -37.63 30.83
C ILE A 426 43.55 -37.15 30.14
N ALA A 427 43.58 -35.90 29.65
CA ALA A 427 44.63 -35.48 28.73
C ALA A 427 46.03 -35.39 29.37
N HIS A 428 46.13 -35.07 30.67
CA HIS A 428 47.42 -35.04 31.37
C HIS A 428 48.11 -36.41 31.35
N ASP A 429 47.39 -37.46 31.72
CA ASP A 429 47.92 -38.83 31.78
C ASP A 429 48.25 -39.37 30.38
N LEU A 430 47.42 -39.06 29.38
CA LEU A 430 47.68 -39.45 27.99
C LEU A 430 48.99 -38.86 27.46
N ARG A 431 49.30 -37.59 27.77
CA ARG A 431 50.55 -36.94 27.35
C ARG A 431 51.80 -37.54 28.01
N GLN A 432 51.65 -38.20 29.15
CA GLN A 432 52.77 -38.91 29.79
C GLN A 432 53.01 -40.30 29.19
N SER A 433 52.03 -40.82 28.44
CA SER A 433 52.08 -42.16 27.83
C SER A 433 52.67 -42.19 26.41
N THR A 434 52.87 -41.01 25.81
CA THR A 434 53.61 -40.79 24.55
C THR A 434 55.06 -40.44 24.83
#